data_AF-A0A2E1JZL9-F1
#
_entry.id   AF-A0A2E1JZL9-F1
#
_cell.length_a   1.000
_cell.length_b   1.000
_cell.length_c   1.000
_cell.angle_alpha   90.00
_cell.angle_beta   90.00
_cell.angle_gamma   90.00
#
_symmetry.space_group_name_H-M   'P 1'
#
loop_
_entity.id
_entity.type
_entity.pdbx_description
1 polymer ?
#
loop_
_entity_poly.entity_id
_entity_poly.type
_entity_poly.pdbx_seq_one_letter_code
_entity_poly.pdbx_strand_id
1 'polypeptide(L)'
;MVTRRKLLKTGTAAGLALSAGGLAAPALASGAKIKLGYVSPQSGPLAAFSEADSFIINNFLASSGDNFEVIVKDSQSNPNRAAEVAKELIIDDEIDLMLVASTPETTNPVATTCEAEEVPVISTVAPWQPYFIGQQGNPGDPGSWEPFDYSFHFFWGLEDII
;
A
#
# COMPACT_ATOMS: atom_id res chain seq x y z
N MET A 1 -9.99 -51.00 32.99
CA MET A 1 -10.68 -50.63 31.73
C MET A 1 -10.64 -49.11 31.56
N VAL A 2 -9.99 -48.62 30.51
CA VAL A 2 -10.01 -47.20 30.13
C VAL A 2 -11.31 -46.96 29.36
N THR A 3 -12.19 -46.11 29.89
CA THR A 3 -13.45 -45.74 29.24
C THR A 3 -13.30 -44.43 28.48
N ARG A 4 -13.98 -44.30 27.32
CA ARG A 4 -13.94 -43.11 26.46
C ARG A 4 -14.16 -41.80 27.22
N ARG A 5 -15.05 -41.82 28.22
CA ARG A 5 -15.35 -40.67 29.09
C ARG A 5 -14.19 -40.27 30.02
N LYS A 6 -13.35 -41.22 30.43
CA LYS A 6 -12.15 -40.96 31.25
C LYS A 6 -11.03 -40.39 30.40
N LEU A 7 -10.89 -40.86 29.16
CA LEU A 7 -9.93 -40.35 28.16
C LEU A 7 -10.20 -38.89 27.79
N LEU A 8 -11.46 -38.51 27.55
CA LEU A 8 -11.85 -37.12 27.24
C LEU A 8 -11.62 -36.15 28.41
N LYS A 9 -11.78 -36.60 29.66
CA LYS A 9 -11.54 -35.77 30.85
C LYS A 9 -10.05 -35.58 31.17
N THR A 10 -9.19 -36.53 30.78
CA THR A 10 -7.73 -36.42 30.96
C THR A 10 -7.03 -35.78 29.76
N GLY A 11 -7.63 -35.80 28.57
CA GLY A 11 -7.05 -35.23 27.36
C GLY A 11 -7.01 -33.69 27.34
N THR A 12 -7.95 -33.01 27.99
CA THR A 12 -8.00 -31.55 28.05
C THR A 12 -6.88 -30.93 28.90
N ALA A 13 -6.41 -31.64 29.94
CA ALA A 13 -5.29 -31.17 30.76
C ALA A 13 -3.92 -31.37 30.09
N ALA A 14 -3.78 -32.37 29.20
CA ALA A 14 -2.55 -32.60 28.45
C ALA A 14 -2.48 -31.79 27.13
N GLY A 15 -3.63 -31.42 26.54
CA GLY A 15 -3.68 -30.64 25.30
C GLY A 15 -3.34 -29.16 25.47
N LEU A 16 -3.61 -28.56 26.64
CA LEU A 16 -3.33 -27.15 26.90
C LEU A 16 -1.84 -26.88 27.18
N ALA A 17 -1.11 -27.85 27.75
CA ALA A 17 0.33 -27.70 28.00
C ALA A 17 1.20 -27.78 26.73
N LEU A 18 0.69 -28.39 25.66
CA LEU A 18 1.38 -28.47 24.36
C LEU A 18 1.07 -27.28 23.43
N SER A 19 0.06 -26.47 23.77
CA SER A 19 -0.34 -25.32 22.94
C SER A 19 0.43 -24.02 23.24
N ALA A 20 1.19 -23.97 24.34
CA ALA A 20 1.92 -22.75 24.75
C ALA A 20 3.32 -22.60 24.12
N GLY A 21 3.84 -23.61 23.41
CA GLY A 21 5.20 -23.62 22.88
C GLY A 21 5.32 -23.62 21.35
N GLY A 22 4.22 -23.37 20.63
CA GLY A 22 4.14 -23.70 19.19
C GLY A 22 3.39 -22.69 18.32
N LEU A 23 3.17 -21.46 18.77
CA LEU A 23 3.01 -20.39 17.77
C LEU A 23 4.38 -20.26 17.11
N ALA A 24 4.52 -20.84 15.92
CA ALA A 24 5.68 -20.57 15.08
C ALA A 24 5.80 -19.06 15.02
N ALA A 25 6.85 -18.51 15.64
CA ALA A 25 7.24 -17.14 15.37
C ALA A 25 7.34 -17.06 13.84
N PRO A 26 6.73 -16.05 13.19
CA PRO A 26 6.85 -15.93 11.75
C PRO A 26 8.33 -16.04 11.42
N ALA A 27 8.67 -16.96 10.51
CA ALA A 27 10.02 -17.08 10.01
C ALA A 27 10.30 -15.78 9.27
N LEU A 28 10.81 -14.78 10.00
CA LEU A 28 11.30 -13.54 9.40
C LEU A 28 12.43 -14.00 8.49
N ALA A 29 12.17 -13.95 7.18
CA ALA A 29 13.16 -14.27 6.18
C ALA A 29 14.34 -13.32 6.38
N SER A 30 15.35 -13.79 7.11
CA SER A 30 16.53 -13.01 7.43
C SER A 30 17.21 -12.61 6.13
N GLY A 31 17.09 -11.34 5.74
CA GLY A 31 17.66 -10.78 4.52
C GLY A 31 16.68 -10.52 3.38
N ALA A 32 15.37 -10.76 3.54
CA ALA A 32 14.39 -10.28 2.56
C ALA A 32 14.22 -8.76 2.70
N LYS A 33 14.33 -8.03 1.58
CA LYS A 33 14.08 -6.59 1.53
C LYS A 33 12.58 -6.33 1.45
N ILE A 34 12.16 -5.22 2.04
CA ILE A 34 10.81 -4.68 1.87
C ILE A 34 10.73 -4.08 0.47
N LYS A 35 9.80 -4.58 -0.35
CA LYS A 35 9.56 -4.13 -1.72
C LYS A 35 8.59 -2.95 -1.72
N LEU A 36 9.06 -1.83 -2.26
CA LEU A 36 8.29 -0.61 -2.42
C LEU A 36 7.93 -0.46 -3.90
N GLY A 37 6.64 -0.42 -4.21
CA GLY A 37 6.18 -0.01 -5.53
C GLY A 37 6.12 1.51 -5.61
N TYR A 38 6.60 2.10 -6.70
CA TYR A 38 6.49 3.55 -6.93
C TYR A 38 5.92 3.83 -8.31
N VAL A 39 4.70 4.38 -8.35
CA VAL A 39 4.08 4.82 -9.60
C VAL A 39 4.36 6.30 -9.81
N SER A 40 4.99 6.63 -10.93
CA SER A 40 5.43 7.99 -11.26
C SER A 40 5.00 8.37 -12.68
N PRO A 41 4.59 9.61 -12.97
CA PRO A 41 4.37 10.07 -14.34
C PRO A 41 5.70 10.47 -14.97
N GLN A 42 6.52 9.50 -15.39
CA GLN A 42 7.86 9.74 -15.95
C GLN A 42 7.82 10.23 -17.40
N SER A 43 6.70 10.00 -18.09
CA SER A 43 6.45 10.51 -19.42
C SER A 43 5.05 11.13 -19.57
N GLY A 44 4.84 11.83 -20.69
CA GLY A 44 3.60 12.54 -20.98
C GLY A 44 3.54 13.96 -20.38
N PRO A 45 2.36 14.59 -20.37
CA PRO A 45 2.20 16.00 -19.95
C PRO A 45 2.59 16.31 -18.50
N LEU A 46 2.59 15.31 -17.61
CA LEU A 46 2.92 15.46 -16.18
C LEU A 46 4.38 15.12 -15.86
N ALA A 47 5.23 14.86 -16.87
CA ALA A 47 6.64 14.48 -16.67
C ALA A 47 7.45 15.47 -15.82
N ALA A 48 7.09 16.76 -15.83
CA ALA A 48 7.75 17.76 -15.00
C ALA A 48 7.61 17.48 -13.48
N PHE A 49 6.56 16.76 -13.06
CA PHE A 49 6.37 16.39 -11.65
C PHE A 49 7.31 15.28 -11.17
N SER A 50 7.91 14.51 -12.09
CA SER A 50 8.79 13.37 -11.77
C SER A 50 10.27 13.66 -11.98
N GLU A 51 10.65 14.91 -12.32
CA GLU A 51 12.04 15.29 -12.62
C GLU A 51 13.01 14.94 -11.48
N ALA A 52 12.56 15.04 -10.22
CA ALA A 52 13.38 14.79 -9.05
C ALA A 52 13.36 13.33 -8.57
N ASP A 53 12.47 12.49 -9.11
CA ASP A 53 12.17 11.16 -8.54
C ASP A 53 13.41 10.26 -8.51
N SER A 54 14.13 10.17 -9.63
CA SER A 54 15.36 9.37 -9.72
C SER A 54 16.41 9.82 -8.71
N PHE A 55 16.55 11.14 -8.49
CA PHE A 55 17.49 11.66 -7.51
C PHE A 55 17.10 11.24 -6.09
N ILE A 56 15.81 11.38 -5.73
CA ILE A 56 15.31 11.03 -4.39
C ILE A 56 15.46 9.52 -4.13
N ILE A 57 15.03 8.69 -5.08
CA ILE A 57 15.08 7.23 -4.96
C ILE A 57 16.52 6.74 -4.83
N ASN A 58 17.45 7.26 -5.65
CA ASN A 58 18.85 6.87 -5.57
C ASN A 58 19.49 7.24 -4.21
N ASN A 59 19.18 8.41 -3.66
CA ASN A 59 19.66 8.80 -2.34
C ASN A 59 19.05 7.94 -1.22
N PHE A 60 17.77 7.60 -1.32
CA PHE A 60 17.12 6.68 -0.39
C PHE A 60 17.81 5.31 -0.41
N LEU A 61 17.98 4.71 -1.58
CA LEU A 61 18.61 3.40 -1.74
C LEU A 61 20.09 3.40 -1.32
N ALA A 62 20.82 4.50 -1.49
CA ALA A 62 22.19 4.61 -1.00
C ALA A 62 22.31 4.49 0.53
N SER A 63 21.28 4.90 1.27
CA SER A 63 21.24 4.83 2.74
C SER A 63 20.51 3.61 3.29
N SER A 64 19.54 3.10 2.55
CA SER A 64 18.53 2.15 3.06
C SER A 64 18.39 0.90 2.18
N GLY A 65 19.15 0.79 1.09
CA GLY A 65 19.05 -0.29 0.11
C GLY A 65 19.37 -1.68 0.64
N ASP A 66 19.96 -1.82 1.83
CA ASP A 66 20.12 -3.12 2.50
C ASP A 66 18.78 -3.70 2.97
N ASN A 67 17.82 -2.83 3.32
CA ASN A 67 16.51 -3.22 3.86
C ASN A 67 15.38 -3.05 2.84
N PHE A 68 15.57 -2.24 1.80
CA PHE A 68 14.50 -1.88 0.86
C PHE A 68 14.90 -2.09 -0.60
N GLU A 69 13.90 -2.45 -1.40
CA GLU A 69 13.94 -2.46 -2.86
C GLU A 69 12.84 -1.53 -3.38
N VAL A 70 13.12 -0.75 -4.42
CA VAL A 70 12.13 0.16 -5.03
C VAL A 70 11.95 -0.21 -6.49
N ILE A 71 10.70 -0.51 -6.87
CA ILE A 71 10.32 -0.86 -8.24
C ILE A 71 9.47 0.28 -8.78
N VAL A 72 9.98 0.96 -9.81
CA VAL A 72 9.33 2.14 -10.39
C VAL A 72 8.57 1.76 -11.66
N LYS A 73 7.33 2.27 -11.81
CA LYS A 73 6.56 2.14 -13.05
C LYS A 73 6.06 3.50 -13.53
N ASP A 74 6.16 3.71 -14.85
CA ASP A 74 5.68 4.91 -15.50
C ASP A 74 4.16 4.84 -15.78
N SER A 75 3.42 5.78 -15.20
CA SER A 75 1.99 5.98 -15.47
C SER A 75 1.71 6.69 -16.80
N GLN A 76 2.73 7.26 -17.45
CA GLN A 76 2.63 7.96 -18.74
C GLN A 76 1.62 9.12 -18.72
N SER A 77 1.43 9.73 -17.54
CA SER A 77 0.41 10.76 -17.33
C SER A 77 -1.01 10.31 -17.71
N ASN A 78 -1.30 9.02 -17.57
CA ASN A 78 -2.57 8.42 -17.97
C ASN A 78 -3.19 7.64 -16.79
N PRO A 79 -4.45 7.93 -16.40
CA PRO A 79 -5.06 7.30 -15.24
C PRO A 79 -5.30 5.80 -15.41
N ASN A 80 -5.60 5.33 -16.62
CA ASN A 80 -5.79 3.91 -16.88
C ASN A 80 -4.45 3.16 -16.76
N ARG A 81 -3.38 3.73 -17.32
CA ARG A 81 -2.03 3.16 -17.18
C ARG A 81 -1.57 3.20 -15.73
N ALA A 82 -1.87 4.25 -14.98
CA ALA A 82 -1.56 4.34 -13.55
C ALA A 82 -2.18 3.19 -12.74
N ALA A 83 -3.47 2.90 -12.97
CA ALA A 83 -4.14 1.75 -12.34
C ALA A 83 -3.56 0.40 -12.81
N GLU A 84 -3.24 0.28 -14.11
CA GLU A 84 -2.64 -0.94 -14.66
C GLU A 84 -1.28 -1.25 -14.03
N VAL A 85 -0.37 -0.27 -13.97
CA VAL A 85 0.95 -0.48 -13.37
C VAL A 85 0.91 -0.66 -11.86
N ALA A 86 -0.08 -0.08 -11.19
CA ALA A 86 -0.33 -0.39 -9.78
C ALA A 86 -0.67 -1.88 -9.61
N LYS A 87 -1.54 -2.43 -10.48
CA LYS A 87 -1.83 -3.87 -10.48
C LYS A 87 -0.63 -4.73 -10.82
N GLU A 88 0.18 -4.34 -11.82
CA GLU A 88 1.44 -5.04 -12.13
C GLU A 88 2.34 -5.10 -10.89
N LEU A 89 2.52 -3.97 -10.18
CA LEU A 89 3.34 -3.92 -8.97
C LEU A 89 2.80 -4.82 -7.85
N ILE A 90 1.47 -4.87 -7.69
CA ILE A 90 0.82 -5.68 -6.66
C ILE A 90 0.88 -7.18 -7.00
N ILE A 91 0.54 -7.54 -8.23
CA ILE A 91 0.30 -8.95 -8.63
C ILE A 91 1.59 -9.61 -9.11
N ASP A 92 2.37 -8.94 -9.96
CA ASP A 92 3.55 -9.52 -10.59
C ASP A 92 4.81 -9.28 -9.74
N ASP A 93 4.97 -8.06 -9.24
CA ASP A 93 6.15 -7.68 -8.48
C ASP A 93 6.01 -7.98 -6.96
N GLU A 94 4.79 -8.26 -6.48
CA GLU A 94 4.45 -8.59 -5.09
C GLU A 94 5.04 -7.57 -4.09
N ILE A 95 4.76 -6.28 -4.29
CA ILE A 95 5.22 -5.22 -3.40
C ILE A 95 4.58 -5.32 -2.00
N ASP A 96 5.29 -4.83 -0.98
CA ASP A 96 4.78 -4.75 0.40
C ASP A 96 4.06 -3.42 0.69
N LEU A 97 4.44 -2.34 -0.01
CA LEU A 97 3.90 -0.99 0.17
C LEU A 97 3.91 -0.24 -1.15
N MET A 98 2.78 0.39 -1.49
CA MET A 98 2.69 1.29 -2.64
C MET A 98 3.03 2.73 -2.22
N LEU A 99 3.80 3.40 -3.06
CA LEU A 99 4.10 4.82 -3.01
C LEU A 99 3.65 5.48 -4.31
N VAL A 100 3.01 6.65 -4.22
CA VAL A 100 2.61 7.42 -5.41
C VAL A 100 2.59 8.91 -5.09
N ALA A 101 2.98 9.73 -6.05
CA ALA A 101 2.91 11.19 -5.90
C ALA A 101 2.41 11.84 -7.20
N SER A 102 2.38 13.16 -7.19
CA SER A 102 1.95 14.05 -8.28
C SER A 102 0.44 14.29 -8.29
N THR A 103 -0.19 14.43 -9.45
CA THR A 103 -1.55 14.93 -9.58
C THR A 103 -2.62 13.86 -9.28
N PRO A 104 -3.91 14.24 -9.14
CA PRO A 104 -5.03 13.30 -8.99
C PRO A 104 -5.12 12.26 -10.12
N GLU A 105 -4.67 12.61 -11.33
CA GLU A 105 -4.64 11.70 -12.48
C GLU A 105 -3.76 10.47 -12.27
N THR A 106 -2.76 10.54 -11.38
CA THR A 106 -1.90 9.39 -11.01
C THR A 106 -2.27 8.86 -9.63
N THR A 107 -2.39 9.75 -8.63
CA THR A 107 -2.58 9.34 -7.22
C THR A 107 -3.90 8.64 -6.97
N ASN A 108 -5.02 9.13 -7.50
CA ASN A 108 -6.35 8.54 -7.29
C ASN A 108 -6.48 7.11 -7.86
N PRO A 109 -6.17 6.85 -9.15
CA PRO A 109 -6.31 5.50 -9.70
C PRO A 109 -5.39 4.47 -9.02
N VAL A 110 -4.19 4.89 -8.61
CA VAL A 110 -3.27 4.02 -7.85
C VAL A 110 -3.84 3.73 -6.46
N ALA A 111 -4.29 4.76 -5.74
CA ALA A 111 -4.88 4.58 -4.41
C ALA A 111 -6.14 3.72 -4.44
N THR A 112 -7.05 3.95 -5.39
CA THR A 112 -8.26 3.14 -5.59
C THR A 112 -7.91 1.67 -5.86
N THR A 113 -6.86 1.41 -6.65
CA THR A 113 -6.38 0.04 -6.90
C THR A 113 -5.84 -0.60 -5.62
N CYS A 114 -5.04 0.13 -4.85
CA CYS A 114 -4.48 -0.36 -3.60
C CYS A 114 -5.56 -0.64 -2.55
N GLU A 115 -6.57 0.24 -2.46
CA GLU A 115 -7.74 0.07 -1.58
C GLU A 115 -8.52 -1.19 -1.94
N ALA A 116 -8.74 -1.45 -3.23
CA ALA A 116 -9.46 -2.63 -3.69
C ALA A 116 -8.69 -3.95 -3.50
N GLU A 117 -7.37 -3.90 -3.55
CA GLU A 117 -6.49 -5.06 -3.39
C GLU A 117 -5.95 -5.21 -1.95
N GLU A 118 -6.42 -4.38 -1.01
CA GLU A 118 -6.00 -4.40 0.40
C GLU A 118 -4.47 -4.21 0.58
N VAL A 119 -3.85 -3.40 -0.27
CA VAL A 119 -2.42 -3.06 -0.22
C VAL A 119 -2.26 -1.66 0.38
N PRO A 120 -1.45 -1.46 1.43
CA PRO A 120 -1.20 -0.13 1.97
C PRO A 120 -0.59 0.80 0.91
N VAL A 121 -1.07 2.05 0.87
CA VAL A 121 -0.55 3.09 -0.04
C VAL A 121 -0.30 4.40 0.71
N ILE A 122 0.86 5.00 0.46
CA ILE A 122 1.18 6.36 0.89
C ILE A 122 1.23 7.27 -0.33
N SER A 123 0.44 8.35 -0.30
CA SER A 123 0.36 9.29 -1.41
C SER A 123 0.48 10.76 -1.00
N THR A 124 0.95 11.60 -1.93
CA THR A 124 1.12 13.06 -1.72
C THR A 124 1.13 13.83 -3.05
N VAL A 125 1.27 15.16 -3.01
CA VAL A 125 1.41 16.09 -4.16
C VAL A 125 0.13 16.28 -5.00
N ALA A 126 -1.00 15.78 -4.52
CA ALA A 126 -2.34 16.10 -5.02
C ALA A 126 -3.13 16.82 -3.93
N PRO A 127 -3.87 17.92 -4.21
CA PRO A 127 -4.69 18.58 -3.19
C PRO A 127 -5.68 17.61 -2.53
N TRP A 128 -5.86 17.70 -1.21
CA TRP A 128 -6.61 16.67 -0.48
C TRP A 128 -8.08 16.56 -0.92
N GLN A 129 -8.73 17.66 -1.36
CA GLN A 129 -10.11 17.62 -1.82
C GLN A 129 -10.32 16.80 -3.10
N PRO A 130 -9.64 17.08 -4.23
CA PRO A 130 -9.79 16.25 -5.43
C PRO A 130 -9.30 14.81 -5.21
N TYR A 131 -8.42 14.58 -4.23
CA TYR A 131 -8.05 13.23 -3.80
C TYR A 131 -9.21 12.53 -3.07
N PHE A 132 -9.64 13.06 -1.93
CA PHE A 132 -10.60 12.40 -1.04
C PHE A 132 -12.00 12.40 -1.64
N ILE A 133 -12.52 13.56 -2.05
CA ILE A 133 -13.90 13.74 -2.53
C ILE A 133 -14.09 13.05 -3.88
N GLY A 134 -13.09 13.13 -4.76
CA GLY A 134 -13.14 12.55 -6.10
C GLY A 134 -13.22 11.02 -6.13
N GLN A 135 -12.89 10.36 -5.01
CA GLN A 135 -12.90 8.91 -4.86
C GLN A 135 -14.13 8.39 -4.07
N GLN A 136 -15.01 9.28 -3.61
CA GLN A 136 -16.23 8.89 -2.89
C GLN A 136 -17.30 8.34 -3.85
N GLY A 137 -18.11 7.40 -3.37
CA GLY A 137 -19.20 6.82 -4.16
C GLY A 137 -20.27 7.84 -4.57
N ASN A 138 -20.53 8.84 -3.71
CA ASN A 138 -21.36 10.00 -4.03
C ASN A 138 -20.68 11.31 -3.58
N PRO A 139 -19.83 11.91 -4.43
CA PRO A 139 -19.10 13.13 -4.09
C PRO A 139 -19.98 14.33 -3.75
N GLY A 140 -21.23 14.36 -4.25
CA GLY A 140 -22.18 15.45 -4.00
C GLY A 140 -22.90 15.39 -2.65
N ASP A 141 -22.76 14.29 -1.90
CA ASP A 141 -23.41 14.09 -0.60
C ASP A 141 -22.36 13.80 0.49
N PRO A 142 -21.86 14.83 1.20
CA PRO A 142 -20.87 14.67 2.25
C PRO A 142 -21.26 13.73 3.39
N GLY A 143 -22.56 13.50 3.60
CA GLY A 143 -23.04 12.55 4.60
C GLY A 143 -22.84 11.09 4.22
N SER A 144 -22.51 10.82 2.95
CA SER A 144 -22.26 9.48 2.40
C SER A 144 -20.77 9.15 2.23
N TRP A 145 -19.88 10.08 2.59
CA TRP A 145 -18.45 9.89 2.42
C TRP A 145 -17.90 8.92 3.46
N GLU A 146 -17.07 7.99 3.00
CA GLU A 146 -16.44 6.97 3.82
C GLU A 146 -14.91 7.20 3.89
N PRO A 147 -14.28 6.82 5.00
CA PRO A 147 -12.82 6.81 5.09
C PRO A 147 -12.20 5.71 4.20
N PHE A 148 -10.91 5.81 3.96
CA PHE A 148 -10.11 4.74 3.37
C PHE A 148 -9.48 3.88 4.47
N ASP A 149 -9.37 2.58 4.24
CA ASP A 149 -8.76 1.61 5.15
C ASP A 149 -7.27 1.39 4.83
N TYR A 150 -6.87 1.45 3.56
CA TYR A 150 -5.50 1.16 3.11
C TYR A 150 -4.76 2.39 2.57
N SER A 151 -5.47 3.52 2.46
CA SER A 151 -4.92 4.74 1.89
C SER A 151 -4.54 5.78 2.93
N PHE A 152 -3.26 6.18 2.93
CA PHE A 152 -2.78 7.34 3.67
C PHE A 152 -2.32 8.43 2.70
N HIS A 153 -3.05 9.55 2.68
CA HIS A 153 -2.74 10.69 1.83
C HIS A 153 -2.42 11.93 2.67
N PHE A 154 -1.38 12.65 2.27
CA PHE A 154 -1.03 13.91 2.91
C PHE A 154 -0.62 14.96 1.86
N PHE A 155 -1.37 16.06 1.83
CA PHE A 155 -1.03 17.27 1.09
C PHE A 155 -1.94 18.41 1.55
N TRP A 156 -1.55 19.64 1.24
CA TRP A 156 -2.39 20.81 1.49
C TRP A 156 -3.64 20.79 0.61
N GLY A 157 -4.69 21.47 1.03
CA GLY A 157 -5.93 21.64 0.27
C GLY A 157 -6.04 23.03 -0.33
N LEU A 158 -6.93 23.22 -1.31
CA LEU A 158 -7.06 24.53 -1.98
C LEU A 158 -7.29 25.69 -1.01
N GLU A 159 -7.96 25.46 0.11
CA GLU A 159 -8.17 26.42 1.20
C GLU A 159 -6.89 26.89 1.90
N ASP A 160 -5.78 26.15 1.76
CA ASP A 160 -4.49 26.50 2.37
C ASP A 160 -3.65 27.45 1.48
N ILE A 161 -4.07 27.67 0.23
CA ILE A 161 -3.29 28.43 -0.78
C ILE A 161 -4.04 29.67 -1.33
N ILE A 162 -5.31 29.84 -0.97
CA ILE A 162 -6.12 31.03 -1.33
C ILE A 162 -6.55 31.80 -0.10
#